data_AF-A0A258JIT0-F1
#
_entry.id   AF-A0A258JIT0-F1
#
_cell.length_a   1.000
_cell.length_b   1.000
_cell.length_c   1.000
_cell.angle_alpha   90.00
_cell.angle_beta   90.00
_cell.angle_gamma   90.00
#
_symmetry.space_group_name_H-M   'P 1'
#
loop_
_entity.id
_entity.type
_entity.pdbx_description
1 polymer ?
#
loop_
_entity_poly.entity_id
_entity_poly.type
_entity_poly.pdbx_seq_one_letter_code
_entity_poly.pdbx_strand_id
1 'polypeptide(L)'
;MNEQTAPRPRKPMPRLADYPHRVRDIVRFGDLDAQGHVNNAVFATYFESGRVALFRDRDLGIGVPNATYVLVRQEIDFLNELHWP
;
A
#
# COMPACT_ATOMS: atom_id res chain seq x y z
N MET A 1 -12.97 7.21 36.38
CA MET A 1 -12.68 8.38 35.52
C MET A 1 -12.60 7.84 34.10
N ASN A 2 -13.68 7.92 33.31
CA ASN A 2 -13.69 7.38 31.95
C ASN A 2 -13.02 8.41 31.04
N GLU A 3 -11.80 8.15 30.60
CA GLU A 3 -11.19 8.89 29.49
C GLU A 3 -11.92 8.53 28.20
N GLN A 4 -12.99 9.26 27.90
CA GLN A 4 -13.51 9.34 26.55
C GLN A 4 -12.49 10.13 25.72
N THR A 5 -11.57 9.38 25.10
CA THR A 5 -10.68 9.90 24.08
C THR A 5 -11.55 10.42 22.92
N ALA A 6 -11.40 11.71 22.61
CA ALA A 6 -12.09 12.33 21.49
C ALA A 6 -11.81 11.54 20.19
N PRO A 7 -12.80 11.38 19.30
CA PRO A 7 -12.62 10.61 18.08
C PRO A 7 -11.51 11.24 17.23
N ARG A 8 -10.55 10.41 16.82
CA ARG A 8 -9.44 10.85 15.96
C ARG A 8 -10.02 11.43 14.66
N PRO A 9 -9.58 12.62 14.21
CA PRO A 9 -10.08 13.20 12.97
C PRO A 9 -9.86 12.22 11.81
N ARG A 10 -10.92 11.96 11.02
CA ARG A 10 -10.84 11.08 9.86
C ARG A 10 -9.87 11.69 8.85
N LYS A 11 -8.83 10.93 8.46
CA LYS A 11 -7.95 11.33 7.36
C LYS A 11 -8.81 11.51 6.09
N PRO A 12 -8.58 12.56 5.27
CA PRO A 12 -9.26 12.69 4.00
C PRO A 12 -8.94 11.50 3.09
N MET A 13 -9.88 11.11 2.22
CA MET A 13 -9.61 10.01 1.29
C MET A 13 -8.44 10.39 0.36
N PRO A 14 -7.40 9.53 0.25
CA PRO A 14 -6.30 9.77 -0.66
C PRO A 14 -6.79 9.66 -2.10
N ARG A 15 -6.37 10.60 -2.97
CA ARG A 15 -6.62 10.51 -4.41
C ARG A 15 -5.36 10.03 -5.08
N LEU A 16 -5.49 9.16 -6.08
CA LEU A 16 -4.34 8.69 -6.85
C LEU A 16 -3.54 9.86 -7.44
N ALA A 17 -4.23 10.94 -7.82
CA ALA A 17 -3.66 12.19 -8.33
C ALA A 17 -2.59 12.82 -7.42
N ASP A 18 -2.70 12.61 -6.10
CA ASP A 18 -1.84 13.23 -5.09
C ASP A 18 -0.46 12.56 -4.99
N TYR A 19 -0.24 11.43 -5.67
CA TYR A 19 1.00 10.65 -5.62
C TYR A 19 1.79 10.75 -6.94
N PRO A 20 3.08 11.14 -6.92
CA PRO A 20 3.88 11.36 -8.12
C PRO A 20 4.34 10.05 -8.79
N HIS A 21 4.50 8.98 -8.03
CA HIS A 21 4.87 7.66 -8.54
C HIS A 21 3.68 6.70 -8.47
N ARG A 22 3.42 5.99 -9.56
CA ARG A 22 2.26 5.11 -9.71
C ARG A 22 2.67 3.85 -10.45
N VAL A 23 2.19 2.72 -9.95
CA VAL A 23 2.32 1.42 -10.60
C VAL A 23 0.94 0.85 -10.87
N ARG A 24 0.88 -0.11 -11.77
CA ARG A 24 -0.28 -0.97 -11.96
C ARG A 24 0.11 -2.38 -11.56
N ASP A 25 -0.81 -3.05 -10.90
CA ASP A 25 -0.70 -4.46 -10.56
C ASP A 25 -1.92 -5.21 -11.07
N ILE A 26 -1.76 -6.52 -11.23
CA ILE A 26 -2.83 -7.41 -11.66
C ILE A 26 -3.38 -8.09 -10.41
N VAL A 27 -4.66 -7.85 -10.13
CA VAL A 27 -5.41 -8.64 -9.15
C VAL A 27 -5.63 -10.02 -9.74
N ARG A 28 -5.27 -11.07 -8.99
CA ARG A 28 -5.38 -12.45 -9.42
C ARG A 28 -6.56 -13.10 -8.70
N PHE A 29 -7.18 -14.10 -9.33
CA PHE A 29 -8.20 -14.92 -8.66
C PHE A 29 -7.67 -15.53 -7.35
N GLY A 30 -6.40 -15.93 -7.32
CA GLY A 30 -5.74 -16.48 -6.14
C GLY A 30 -5.45 -15.46 -5.03
N ASP A 31 -5.69 -14.17 -5.25
CA ASP A 31 -5.55 -13.13 -4.22
C ASP A 31 -6.80 -13.02 -3.34
N LEU A 32 -7.91 -13.67 -3.74
CA LEU A 32 -9.16 -13.69 -2.99
C LEU A 32 -9.07 -14.58 -1.75
N ASP A 33 -9.78 -14.20 -0.70
CA ASP A 33 -10.08 -15.07 0.43
C ASP A 33 -11.48 -15.68 0.35
N ALA A 34 -11.86 -16.44 1.39
CA ALA A 34 -13.16 -17.12 1.46
C ALA A 34 -14.36 -16.16 1.52
N GLN A 35 -14.16 -14.86 1.76
CA GLN A 35 -15.22 -13.84 1.74
C GLN A 35 -15.44 -13.29 0.33
N GLY A 36 -14.60 -13.67 -0.65
CA GLY A 36 -14.75 -13.28 -2.05
C GLY A 36 -14.11 -11.94 -2.41
N HIS A 37 -13.38 -11.31 -1.47
CA HIS A 37 -12.62 -10.08 -1.68
C HIS A 37 -11.13 -10.39 -1.61
N VAL A 38 -10.29 -9.47 -2.09
CA VAL A 38 -8.85 -9.60 -1.99
C VAL A 38 -8.45 -9.65 -0.52
N ASN A 39 -7.70 -10.68 -0.15
CA ASN A 39 -7.21 -10.87 1.20
C ASN A 39 -6.34 -9.68 1.63
N ASN A 40 -6.58 -9.19 2.85
CA ASN A 40 -5.89 -8.01 3.38
C ASN A 40 -4.35 -8.15 3.40
N ALA A 41 -3.81 -9.35 3.61
CA ALA A 41 -2.37 -9.59 3.63
C ALA A 41 -1.72 -9.45 2.25
N VAL A 42 -2.47 -9.74 1.17
CA VAL A 42 -1.98 -9.64 -0.21
C VAL A 42 -1.68 -8.18 -0.60
N PHE A 43 -2.36 -7.20 0.00
CA PHE A 43 -2.06 -5.78 -0.22
C PHE A 43 -0.60 -5.42 0.08
N ALA A 44 0.06 -6.09 1.04
CA ALA A 44 1.46 -5.85 1.34
C ALA A 44 2.38 -6.15 0.13
N THR A 45 2.00 -7.14 -0.68
CA THR A 45 2.66 -7.50 -1.94
C THR A 45 2.45 -6.43 -3.01
N TYR A 46 1.22 -5.90 -3.16
CA TYR A 46 0.98 -4.79 -4.11
C TYR A 46 1.78 -3.53 -3.74
N PHE A 47 1.86 -3.20 -2.44
CA PHE A 47 2.71 -2.10 -2.00
C PHE A 47 4.20 -2.40 -2.21
N GLU A 48 4.62 -3.66 -2.19
CA GLU A 48 5.99 -4.05 -2.54
C GLU A 48 6.30 -3.76 -4.00
N SER A 49 5.43 -4.12 -4.94
CA SER A 49 5.59 -3.76 -6.36
C SER A 49 5.82 -2.26 -6.54
N GLY A 50 5.03 -1.44 -5.85
CA GLY A 50 5.17 0.01 -5.85
C GLY A 50 6.51 0.50 -5.29
N ARG A 51 6.95 -0.03 -4.14
CA ARG A 51 8.26 0.30 -3.55
C ARG A 51 9.42 -0.13 -4.43
N VAL A 52 9.39 -1.35 -4.96
CA VAL A 52 10.47 -1.89 -5.80
C VAL A 52 10.60 -1.10 -7.09
N ALA A 53 9.47 -0.77 -7.74
CA ALA A 53 9.48 0.08 -8.92
C ALA A 53 10.07 1.46 -8.61
N LEU A 54 9.65 2.08 -7.50
CA LEU A 54 10.16 3.36 -7.04
C LEU A 54 11.69 3.32 -6.83
N PHE A 55 12.19 2.36 -6.05
CA PHE A 55 13.63 2.25 -5.72
C PHE A 55 14.52 1.86 -6.89
N ARG A 56 13.96 1.20 -7.91
CA ARG A 56 14.71 0.79 -9.10
C ARG A 56 14.62 1.80 -10.25
N ASP A 57 13.74 2.79 -10.15
CA ASP A 57 13.66 3.88 -11.11
C ASP A 57 14.91 4.76 -11.00
N ARG A 58 15.72 4.73 -12.06
CA ARG A 58 16.97 5.50 -12.13
C ARG A 58 16.74 6.99 -12.26
N ASP A 59 15.61 7.39 -12.85
CA ASP A 59 15.30 8.80 -13.12
C ASP A 59 14.90 9.53 -11.83
N LEU A 60 14.45 8.79 -10.81
CA LEU A 60 14.15 9.34 -9.48
C LEU A 60 15.40 9.60 -8.63
N GLY A 61 16.54 9.01 -8.97
CA GLY A 61 17.82 9.25 -8.28
C GLY A 61 17.83 8.86 -6.79
N ILE A 62 16.87 8.04 -6.33
CA ILE A 62 16.73 7.69 -4.91
C ILE A 62 17.64 6.53 -4.46
N GLY A 63 18.25 5.83 -5.42
CA GLY A 63 19.15 4.70 -5.20
C GLY A 63 20.43 5.08 -4.44
N VAL A 64 20.85 4.27 -3.48
CA VAL A 64 22.12 4.45 -2.74
C VAL A 64 23.16 3.42 -3.22
N PRO A 65 24.34 3.85 -3.70
CA PRO A 65 25.41 2.92 -4.11
C PRO A 65 25.82 1.99 -2.97
N ASN A 66 26.01 0.70 -3.28
CA ASN A 66 26.43 -0.34 -2.34
C ASN A 66 25.50 -0.53 -1.12
N ALA A 67 24.23 -0.14 -1.24
CA ALA A 67 23.23 -0.34 -0.19
C ALA A 67 21.97 -0.99 -0.75
N THR A 68 21.15 -1.56 0.14
CA THR A 68 19.82 -2.08 -0.14
C THR A 68 18.81 -1.49 0.83
N TYR A 69 17.53 -1.63 0.52
CA TYR A 69 16.43 -1.15 1.36
C TYR A 69 15.84 -2.32 2.15
N VAL A 70 15.51 -2.07 3.41
CA VAL A 70 14.80 -3.02 4.28
C VAL A 70 13.53 -2.35 4.79
N LEU A 71 12.40 -3.08 4.73
CA LEU A 71 11.13 -2.63 5.26
C LEU A 71 11.03 -2.94 6.76
N VAL A 72 11.17 -1.91 7.60
CA VAL A 72 11.13 -2.07 9.08
C VAL A 72 9.73 -1.89 9.67
N ARG A 73 8.85 -1.17 8.96
CA ARG A 73 7.47 -0.92 9.38
C ARG A 73 6.59 -0.65 8.16
N GLN A 74 5.41 -1.24 8.15
CA GLN A 74 4.35 -0.97 7.21
C GLN A 74 3.05 -0.78 7.98
N GLU A 75 2.32 0.27 7.66
CA GLU A 75 0.93 0.48 8.10
C GLU A 75 0.05 0.54 6.86
N ILE A 76 -1.15 -0.05 6.96
CA ILE A 76 -2.13 -0.09 5.87
C ILE A 76 -3.49 0.24 6.48
N ASP A 77 -4.08 1.34 6.01
CA ASP A 77 -5.45 1.72 6.29
C ASP A 77 -6.32 1.19 5.13
N PHE A 78 -7.14 0.16 5.36
CA PHE A 78 -8.05 -0.40 4.34
C PHE A 78 -9.30 0.47 4.23
N LEU A 79 -9.50 1.13 3.08
CA LEU A 79 -10.57 2.12 2.90
C LEU A 79 -11.82 1.56 2.23
N ASN A 80 -11.64 0.68 1.26
CA ASN A 80 -12.70 0.01 0.51
C ASN A 80 -12.23 -1.39 0.11
N GLU A 81 -13.18 -2.26 -0.20
CA GLU A 81 -12.92 -3.62 -0.68
C GLU A 81 -12.37 -3.60 -2.12
N LEU A 82 -11.53 -4.58 -2.43
CA LEU A 82 -11.03 -4.86 -3.77
C LEU A 82 -11.49 -6.25 -4.16
N HIS A 83 -11.97 -6.39 -5.39
CA HIS A 83 -12.52 -7.63 -5.93
C HIS A 83 -11.72 -8.08 -7.13
N TRP A 84 -11.92 -9.34 -7.49
CA TRP A 84 -11.50 -9.88 -8.78
C TRP A 84 -12.73 -10.36 -9.56
N PRO A 85 -12.75 -10.21 -10.89
CA PRO A 85 -11.97 -9.27 -11.68
C PRO A 85 -12.49 -7.82 -11.57
#